data_AF-A0A2I0J059-F1
#
_entry.id   AF-A0A2I0J059-F1
#
_cell.length_a   1.000
_cell.length_b   1.000
_cell.length_c   1.000
_cell.angle_alpha   90.00
_cell.angle_beta   90.00
_cell.angle_gamma   90.00
#
_symmetry.space_group_name_H-M   'P 1'
#
loop_
_entity.id
_entity.type
_entity.pdbx_description
1 polymer ?
#
loop_
_entity_poly.entity_id
_entity_poly.type
_entity_poly.pdbx_seq_one_letter_code
_entity_poly.pdbx_strand_id
1 'polypeptide(L)'
;MRSLWPLVLLLSLLTGKQVVGGSSRGHGQGHSHHHHHHHHHHHHHSHVSNRHVYAFQPTKLFVFGDSYADTGNNNKSLGSSWKIPYGVTFPGNPAGRFSDGRVLTDFLGE
;
A
#
# COMPACT_ATOMS: atom_id res chain seq x y z
N MET A 1 -4.42 -18.28 35.72
CA MET A 1 -3.29 -18.55 34.80
C MET A 1 -3.33 -17.48 33.72
N ARG A 2 -2.40 -16.52 33.75
CA ARG A 2 -2.43 -15.33 32.87
C ARG A 2 -1.83 -15.69 31.51
N SER A 3 -2.57 -15.45 30.42
CA SER A 3 -2.24 -15.90 29.07
C SER A 3 -0.97 -15.22 28.54
N LEU A 4 0.02 -16.02 28.14
CA LEU A 4 1.30 -15.57 27.56
C LEU A 4 1.22 -15.22 26.06
N TRP A 5 0.01 -15.10 25.53
CA TRP A 5 -0.23 -14.80 24.12
C TRP A 5 0.31 -13.44 23.61
N PRO A 6 0.36 -12.34 24.41
CA PRO A 6 0.87 -11.09 23.86
C PRO A 6 2.40 -11.07 23.65
N LEU A 7 3.15 -11.97 24.29
CA LEU A 7 4.61 -12.03 24.16
C LEU A 7 5.08 -12.81 22.91
N VAL A 8 4.25 -13.71 22.37
CA VAL A 8 4.59 -14.44 21.13
C VAL A 8 4.48 -13.55 19.89
N LEU A 9 3.58 -12.56 19.91
CA LEU A 9 3.42 -11.60 18.81
C LEU A 9 4.58 -10.59 18.72
N LEU A 10 5.24 -10.27 19.84
CA LEU A 10 6.33 -9.30 19.85
C LEU A 10 7.65 -9.85 19.27
N LEU A 11 7.86 -11.18 19.26
CA LEU A 11 9.08 -11.79 18.73
C LEU A 11 9.01 -12.07 17.21
N SER A 12 7.81 -12.08 16.61
CA SER A 12 7.62 -12.39 15.20
C SER A 12 7.93 -11.24 14.23
N LEU A 13 8.07 -10.00 14.71
CA LEU A 13 8.43 -8.85 13.87
C LEU A 13 9.95 -8.64 13.72
N LEU A 14 10.79 -9.34 14.49
CA LEU A 14 12.25 -9.17 14.43
C LEU A 14 12.95 -10.18 13.49
N THR A 15 12.24 -11.19 12.99
CA THR A 15 12.75 -12.09 11.96
C THR A 15 11.85 -11.99 10.74
N GLY A 16 12.17 -11.04 9.86
CA GLY A 16 11.51 -10.85 8.56
C GLY A 16 11.64 -12.08 7.65
N LYS A 17 10.84 -13.12 7.91
CA LYS A 17 10.66 -14.26 7.04
C LYS A 17 9.26 -14.20 6.44
N GLN A 18 9.16 -13.51 5.31
CA GLN A 18 8.09 -13.75 4.34
C GLN A 18 8.24 -15.19 3.85
N VAL A 19 7.28 -16.06 4.18
CA VAL A 19 7.16 -17.38 3.56
C VAL A 19 6.59 -17.17 2.16
N VAL A 20 7.48 -17.15 1.18
CA VAL A 20 7.13 -17.35 -0.23
C VAL A 20 6.75 -18.82 -0.40
N GLY A 21 5.46 -19.10 -0.42
CA GLY A 21 4.92 -20.39 -0.84
C GLY A 21 4.88 -20.46 -2.36
N GLY A 22 5.95 -20.98 -2.96
CA GLY A 22 5.96 -21.42 -4.35
C GLY A 22 5.79 -22.94 -4.44
N SER A 23 4.88 -23.41 -5.29
CA SER A 23 4.87 -24.80 -5.78
C SER A 23 4.24 -24.89 -7.17
N SER A 24 5.12 -24.96 -8.18
CA SER A 24 5.21 -25.92 -9.31
C SER A 24 4.07 -26.95 -9.49
N ARG A 25 3.67 -27.47 -10.68
CA ARG A 25 4.17 -27.49 -12.07
C ARG A 25 3.19 -28.30 -12.95
N GLY A 26 3.24 -28.11 -14.28
CA GLY A 26 2.91 -29.11 -15.32
C GLY A 26 1.71 -28.72 -16.19
N HIS A 27 1.65 -28.92 -17.50
CA HIS A 27 2.46 -29.62 -18.49
C HIS A 27 1.99 -29.09 -19.87
N GLY A 28 2.88 -28.93 -20.86
CA GLY A 28 2.48 -28.59 -22.23
C GLY A 28 3.67 -28.61 -23.19
N GLN A 29 3.79 -29.69 -23.96
CA GLN A 29 4.81 -29.96 -24.98
C GLN A 29 4.50 -29.20 -26.30
N GLY A 30 5.52 -28.92 -27.12
CA GLY A 30 5.33 -28.43 -28.49
C GLY A 30 6.56 -27.89 -29.22
N HIS A 31 7.46 -28.79 -29.63
CA HIS A 31 8.28 -28.82 -30.86
C HIS A 31 8.78 -27.54 -31.59
N SER A 32 10.13 -27.42 -31.62
CA SER A 32 11.09 -27.11 -32.73
C SER A 32 10.85 -25.97 -33.73
N HIS A 33 11.85 -25.10 -33.95
CA HIS A 33 12.47 -24.76 -35.25
C HIS A 33 13.73 -23.87 -35.07
N HIS A 34 14.58 -23.84 -36.11
CA HIS A 34 16.01 -23.52 -36.16
C HIS A 34 16.40 -22.02 -36.28
N HIS A 35 17.64 -21.73 -35.83
CA HIS A 35 18.64 -20.70 -36.20
C HIS A 35 18.21 -19.25 -36.58
N HIS A 36 18.85 -18.24 -35.96
CA HIS A 36 19.78 -17.28 -36.62
C HIS A 36 20.23 -16.18 -35.65
N HIS A 37 21.54 -15.97 -35.57
CA HIS A 37 22.22 -14.88 -34.84
C HIS A 37 21.91 -13.53 -35.49
N HIS A 38 21.52 -12.53 -34.68
CA HIS A 38 21.78 -11.12 -35.00
C HIS A 38 22.09 -10.33 -33.71
N HIS A 39 23.34 -9.88 -33.62
CA HIS A 39 23.80 -8.90 -32.65
C HIS A 39 23.19 -7.54 -33.00
N HIS A 40 22.37 -6.99 -32.12
CA HIS A 40 22.03 -5.56 -32.12
C HIS A 40 22.52 -4.94 -30.81
N HIS A 41 23.61 -4.19 -30.94
CA HIS A 41 24.12 -3.29 -29.91
C HIS A 41 23.11 -2.15 -29.72
N HIS A 42 22.29 -2.23 -28.67
CA HIS A 42 21.55 -1.07 -28.20
C HIS A 42 22.48 -0.19 -27.36
N HIS A 43 22.83 0.95 -27.94
CA HIS A 43 23.60 2.01 -27.32
C HIS A 43 22.94 2.44 -26.01
N HIS A 44 23.69 2.28 -24.92
CA HIS A 44 23.47 2.92 -23.64
C HIS A 44 23.48 4.45 -23.82
N HIS A 45 22.29 5.06 -23.92
CA HIS A 45 22.12 6.44 -23.52
C HIS A 45 21.75 6.45 -22.05
N SER A 46 22.76 6.39 -21.19
CA SER A 46 22.64 6.83 -19.81
C SER A 46 22.33 8.33 -19.82
N HIS A 47 21.05 8.66 -19.81
CA HIS A 47 20.60 9.93 -19.28
C HIS A 47 21.05 9.98 -17.81
N VAL A 48 22.25 10.52 -17.58
CA VAL A 48 22.70 10.98 -16.26
C VAL A 48 21.84 12.20 -15.94
N SER A 49 20.62 11.93 -15.51
CA SER A 49 19.72 12.94 -15.02
C SER A 49 20.22 13.34 -13.63
N ASN A 50 20.78 14.54 -13.55
CA ASN A 50 21.21 15.22 -12.34
C ASN A 50 20.00 15.58 -11.46
N ARG A 51 19.21 14.57 -11.05
CA ARG A 51 17.92 14.70 -10.33
C ARG A 51 18.01 14.45 -8.83
N HIS A 52 19.20 14.19 -8.30
CA HIS A 52 19.33 13.61 -6.97
C HIS A 52 19.30 14.60 -5.80
N VAL A 53 19.29 15.92 -6.06
CA VAL A 53 19.36 16.92 -4.98
C VAL A 53 18.02 17.65 -4.72
N TYR A 54 17.00 17.45 -5.58
CA TYR A 54 15.68 18.10 -5.44
C TYR A 54 14.47 17.15 -5.46
N ALA A 55 14.65 15.83 -5.62
CA ALA A 55 13.52 14.91 -5.77
C ALA A 55 13.13 14.24 -4.45
N PHE A 56 12.65 15.01 -3.47
CA PHE A 56 11.87 14.42 -2.38
C PHE A 56 10.44 14.17 -2.89
N GLN A 57 10.17 12.93 -3.28
CA GLN A 57 8.87 12.47 -3.74
C GLN A 57 8.48 11.22 -2.93
N PRO A 58 7.92 11.39 -1.72
CA PRO A 58 7.44 10.27 -0.94
C PRO A 58 6.31 9.57 -1.70
N THR A 59 6.35 8.24 -1.76
CA THR A 59 5.33 7.43 -2.46
C THR A 59 4.21 6.95 -1.55
N LYS A 60 4.35 7.17 -0.24
CA LYS A 60 3.41 6.70 0.80
C LYS A 60 3.38 7.67 1.97
N LEU A 61 2.21 7.77 2.58
CA LEU A 61 1.98 8.51 3.81
C LEU A 61 1.47 7.54 4.89
N PHE A 62 2.14 7.51 6.04
CA PHE A 62 1.67 6.79 7.22
C PHE A 62 1.16 7.82 8.21
N VAL A 63 -0.12 7.76 8.54
CA VAL A 63 -0.78 8.74 9.42
C VAL A 63 -1.18 8.10 10.73
N PHE A 64 -0.78 8.74 11.82
CA PHE A 64 -1.22 8.43 13.17
C PHE A 64 -1.96 9.64 13.72
N GLY A 65 -2.98 9.40 14.52
CA GLY A 65 -3.77 10.48 15.10
C GLY A 65 -5.10 9.99 15.64
N ASP A 66 -5.99 10.93 15.82
CA ASP A 66 -7.37 10.72 16.25
C ASP A 66 -8.35 10.93 15.08
N SER A 67 -9.60 11.25 15.42
CA SER A 67 -10.68 11.55 14.48
C SER A 67 -10.33 12.60 13.41
N TYR A 68 -9.42 13.55 13.66
CA TYR A 68 -9.02 14.57 12.69
C TYR A 68 -8.19 14.02 11.51
N ALA A 69 -7.61 12.84 11.67
CA ALA A 69 -6.83 12.16 10.65
C ALA A 69 -7.49 10.88 10.12
N ASP A 70 -8.52 10.38 10.82
CA ASP A 70 -9.20 9.12 10.53
C ASP A 70 -10.05 9.17 9.25
N THR A 71 -9.83 8.21 8.37
CA THR A 71 -10.54 8.03 7.10
C THR A 71 -11.41 6.77 7.09
N GLY A 72 -11.76 6.22 8.27
CA GLY A 72 -12.71 5.11 8.40
C GLY A 72 -12.19 3.88 9.15
N ASN A 73 -11.22 4.04 10.06
CA ASN A 73 -10.68 2.95 10.88
C ASN A 73 -11.67 2.44 11.94
N ASN A 74 -12.67 3.24 12.30
CA ASN A 74 -13.72 2.84 13.25
C ASN A 74 -14.74 1.88 12.62
N ASN A 75 -15.23 0.91 13.40
CA ASN A 75 -16.23 -0.06 12.94
C ASN A 75 -17.53 0.63 12.50
N LYS A 76 -18.01 0.32 11.29
CA LYS A 76 -19.22 0.90 10.69
C LYS A 76 -20.49 0.77 11.53
N SER A 77 -20.67 -0.31 12.29
CA SER A 77 -21.87 -0.49 13.12
C SER A 77 -21.87 0.35 14.40
N LEU A 78 -20.69 0.76 14.86
CA LEU A 78 -20.50 1.44 16.14
C LEU A 78 -20.11 2.91 15.98
N GLY A 79 -19.39 3.25 14.91
CA GLY A 79 -18.79 4.56 14.70
C GLY A 79 -19.79 5.63 14.29
N SER A 80 -19.82 6.74 15.04
CA SER A 80 -20.62 7.92 14.72
C SER A 80 -20.31 8.50 13.34
N SER A 81 -19.06 8.40 12.89
CA SER A 81 -18.56 8.89 11.60
C SER A 81 -19.15 8.18 10.37
N TRP A 82 -19.89 7.08 10.58
CA TRP A 82 -20.61 6.35 9.54
C TRP A 82 -22.09 6.76 9.44
N LYS A 83 -22.50 7.86 10.09
CA LYS A 83 -23.86 8.39 10.09
C LYS A 83 -23.87 9.83 9.60
N ILE A 84 -25.01 10.29 9.09
CA ILE A 84 -25.27 11.70 8.79
C ILE A 84 -25.10 12.53 10.08
N PRO A 85 -24.46 13.72 10.04
CA PRO A 85 -24.15 14.52 8.85
C PRO A 85 -22.76 14.28 8.23
N TYR A 86 -22.01 13.26 8.66
CA TYR A 86 -20.65 13.09 8.16
C TYR A 86 -20.59 12.66 6.68
N GLY A 87 -19.62 13.23 5.97
CA GLY A 87 -19.33 12.94 4.57
C GLY A 87 -20.35 13.44 3.55
N VAL A 88 -21.34 14.28 3.90
CA VAL A 88 -22.35 14.77 2.93
C VAL A 88 -21.73 15.71 1.91
N THR A 89 -20.86 16.63 2.33
CA THR A 89 -20.12 17.50 1.39
C THR A 89 -19.07 16.71 0.60
N PHE A 90 -18.33 15.82 1.25
CA PHE A 90 -17.40 14.90 0.59
C PHE A 90 -17.20 13.64 1.45
N PRO A 91 -17.35 12.42 0.92
CA PRO A 91 -17.49 12.06 -0.50
C PRO A 91 -18.96 11.99 -1.01
N GLY A 92 -19.93 12.59 -0.31
CA GLY A 92 -21.36 12.52 -0.63
C GLY A 92 -22.16 11.51 0.19
N ASN A 93 -21.49 10.75 1.06
CA ASN A 93 -22.10 9.82 2.01
C ASN A 93 -21.14 9.53 3.18
N PRO A 94 -21.64 9.05 4.34
CA PRO A 94 -20.79 8.70 5.47
C PRO A 94 -19.76 7.63 5.12
N ALA A 95 -18.48 8.01 5.16
CA ALA A 95 -17.33 7.16 4.83
C ALA A 95 -16.40 6.93 6.03
N GLY A 96 -16.89 7.11 7.26
CA GLY A 96 -16.11 6.88 8.47
C GLY A 96 -15.20 8.04 8.88
N ARG A 97 -15.32 9.19 8.23
CA ARG A 97 -14.61 10.45 8.53
C ARG A 97 -15.37 11.26 9.56
N PHE A 98 -14.69 11.88 10.51
CA PHE A 98 -15.32 12.79 11.49
C PHE A 98 -15.40 14.23 10.95
N SER A 99 -15.82 14.38 9.69
CA SER A 99 -16.01 15.65 9.00
C SER A 99 -17.17 15.50 8.01
N ASP A 100 -17.88 16.59 7.72
CA ASP A 100 -18.84 16.61 6.60
C ASP A 100 -18.12 16.57 5.23
N GLY A 101 -16.85 16.98 5.21
CA GLY A 101 -16.01 16.92 4.03
C GLY A 101 -14.73 16.13 4.26
N ARG A 102 -13.66 16.66 3.66
CA ARG A 102 -12.31 16.13 3.83
C ARG A 102 -11.81 16.27 5.26
N VAL A 103 -10.87 15.40 5.62
CA VAL A 103 -10.05 15.50 6.84
C VAL A 103 -8.62 15.86 6.44
N LEU A 104 -7.77 16.22 7.40
CA LEU A 104 -6.42 16.75 7.13
C LEU A 104 -5.60 15.84 6.20
N THR A 105 -5.69 14.52 6.42
CA THR A 105 -4.98 13.51 5.62
C THR A 105 -5.30 13.57 4.13
N ASP A 106 -6.54 13.94 3.75
CA ASP A 106 -6.92 13.99 2.33
C ASP A 106 -6.15 15.07 1.56
N PHE A 107 -5.79 16.17 2.22
CA PHE A 107 -5.03 17.26 1.61
C PHE A 107 -3.52 16.96 1.51
N LEU A 108 -3.02 16.07 2.36
CA LEU A 108 -1.62 15.66 2.38
C LEU A 108 -1.33 14.47 1.44
N GLY A 109 -2.35 13.69 1.11
CA GLY A 109 -2.25 12.49 0.28
C GLY A 109 -2.66 12.66 -1.19
N GLU A 110 -3.05 13.87 -1.60
CA GLU A 110 -3.36 14.22 -2.99
C GLU A 110 -2.13 14.46 -3.87
#